data_AF-A0A3D5VCL0-F1
#
_entry.id   AF-A0A3D5VCL0-F1
#
_cell.length_a   1.000
_cell.length_b   1.000
_cell.length_c   1.000
_cell.angle_alpha   90.00
_cell.angle_beta   90.00
_cell.angle_gamma   90.00
#
_symmetry.space_group_name_H-M   'P 1'
#
loop_
_entity.id
_entity.type
_entity.pdbx_description
1 polymer ?
#
loop_
_entity_poly.entity_id
_entity_poly.type
_entity_poly.pdbx_seq_one_letter_code
_entity_poly.pdbx_strand_id
1 'polypeptide(L)'
;MKTTLQIIDSCPKFPYRISSEQADLLKRDFVLDVEQIQRQNNPKTLLYKYFYQYNSENYMLLEEFLFRDNETLLDIKRAIGRNYYLYKLE
;
A
#
# COMPACT_ATOMS: atom_id res chain seq x y z
N MET A 1 5.04 -13.32 16.42
CA MET A 1 4.93 -12.32 15.33
C MET A 1 4.26 -12.99 14.14
N LYS A 2 3.33 -12.32 13.47
CA LYS A 2 2.75 -12.85 12.23
C LYS A 2 3.77 -12.74 11.09
N THR A 3 3.86 -13.75 10.24
CA THR A 3 4.67 -13.71 9.01
C THR A 3 3.90 -13.04 7.87
N THR A 4 4.60 -12.63 6.80
CA THR A 4 3.98 -12.07 5.59
C THR A 4 2.90 -12.96 5.01
N LEU A 5 3.15 -14.27 4.88
CA LEU A 5 2.17 -15.22 4.40
C LEU A 5 0.94 -15.32 5.31
N GLN A 6 1.12 -15.31 6.64
CA GLN A 6 -0.01 -15.32 7.57
C GLN A 6 -0.91 -14.09 7.45
N ILE A 7 -0.35 -12.93 7.07
CA ILE A 7 -1.15 -11.73 6.80
C ILE A 7 -1.90 -11.89 5.48
N ILE A 8 -1.22 -12.35 4.43
CA ILE A 8 -1.83 -12.61 3.10
C ILE A 8 -2.97 -13.61 3.22
N ASP A 9 -2.74 -14.78 3.84
CA ASP A 9 -3.71 -15.86 3.99
C ASP A 9 -4.90 -15.48 4.88
N SER A 10 -4.72 -14.49 5.77
CA SER A 10 -5.80 -13.97 6.61
C SER A 10 -6.75 -13.02 5.86
N CYS A 11 -6.40 -12.59 4.64
CA CYS A 11 -7.24 -11.71 3.83
C CYS A 11 -8.35 -12.53 3.15
N PRO A 12 -9.64 -12.27 3.46
CA PRO A 12 -10.74 -13.09 2.95
C PRO A 12 -11.06 -12.87 1.46
N LYS A 13 -10.53 -11.81 0.86
CA LYS A 13 -10.70 -11.43 -0.55
C LYS A 13 -9.61 -10.46 -0.96
N PHE A 14 -9.49 -10.18 -2.25
CA PHE A 14 -8.65 -9.09 -2.75
C PHE A 14 -9.47 -8.17 -3.67
N PRO A 15 -9.27 -6.84 -3.62
CA PRO A 15 -8.44 -6.11 -2.66
C PRO A 15 -9.01 -6.14 -1.22
N TYR A 16 -8.12 -6.06 -0.24
CA TYR A 16 -8.48 -6.00 1.18
C TYR A 16 -7.75 -4.88 1.91
N ARG A 17 -8.48 -4.10 2.70
CA ARG A 17 -7.89 -3.07 3.55
C ARG A 17 -7.26 -3.73 4.78
N ILE A 18 -5.99 -3.43 5.03
CA ILE A 18 -5.24 -3.95 6.17
C ILE A 18 -4.90 -2.82 7.15
N SER A 19 -4.50 -3.19 8.38
CA SER A 19 -4.06 -2.22 9.37
C SER A 19 -2.65 -1.68 9.06
N SER A 20 -2.30 -0.53 9.64
CA SER A 20 -0.94 0.02 9.54
C SER A 20 0.11 -0.95 10.08
N GLU A 21 -0.18 -1.65 11.19
CA GLU A 21 0.73 -2.64 11.76
C GLU A 21 0.99 -3.81 10.79
N GLN A 22 -0.05 -4.30 10.12
CA GLN A 22 0.10 -5.34 9.10
C GLN A 22 0.91 -4.83 7.91
N ALA A 23 0.63 -3.61 7.44
CA ALA A 23 1.35 -3.01 6.34
C ALA A 23 2.84 -2.81 6.66
N ASP A 24 3.19 -2.35 7.86
CA ASP A 24 4.58 -2.15 8.28
C ASP A 24 5.37 -3.46 8.38
N LEU A 25 4.68 -4.58 8.69
CA LEU A 25 5.28 -5.92 8.60
C LEU A 25 5.51 -6.32 7.14
N LEU A 26 4.50 -6.16 6.27
CA LEU A 26 4.61 -6.51 4.85
C LEU A 26 5.69 -5.70 4.13
N LYS A 27 5.85 -4.40 4.42
CA LYS A 27 6.88 -3.54 3.83
C LYS A 27 8.32 -4.01 4.07
N ARG A 28 8.55 -4.96 4.97
CA ARG A 28 9.89 -5.57 5.20
C ARG A 28 10.28 -6.52 4.08
N ASP A 29 9.28 -7.20 3.50
CA ASP A 29 9.47 -8.21 2.46
C ASP A 29 9.05 -7.69 1.08
N PHE A 30 8.12 -6.74 1.03
CA PHE A 30 7.65 -6.13 -0.21
C PHE A 30 8.63 -5.05 -0.70
N VAL A 31 8.92 -5.06 -2.00
CA VAL A 31 9.82 -4.10 -2.64
C VAL A 31 9.04 -2.90 -3.15
N LEU A 32 9.44 -1.69 -2.77
CA LEU A 32 8.85 -0.46 -3.28
C LEU A 32 9.15 -0.29 -4.78
N ASP A 33 8.12 -0.07 -5.58
CA ASP A 33 8.26 0.41 -6.96
C ASP A 33 8.35 1.94 -6.94
N VAL A 34 9.59 2.44 -7.05
CA VAL A 34 9.90 3.87 -7.04
C VAL A 34 9.45 4.59 -8.31
N GLU A 35 9.28 3.87 -9.43
CA GLU A 35 8.85 4.43 -10.71
C GLU A 35 7.34 4.65 -10.73
N GLN A 36 6.59 3.91 -9.90
CA GLN A 36 5.14 4.01 -9.76
C GLN A 36 4.65 4.79 -8.55
N ILE A 37 5.44 5.76 -8.07
CA ILE A 37 4.91 6.84 -7.23
C ILE A 37 4.00 7.71 -8.11
N GLN A 38 2.77 7.22 -8.32
CA GLN A 38 1.79 7.89 -9.17
C GLN A 38 1.16 9.03 -8.38
N ARG A 39 1.41 10.26 -8.83
CA ARG A 39 0.43 11.34 -8.67
C ARG A 39 -0.67 11.01 -9.67
N GLN A 40 -1.76 10.39 -9.22
CA GLN A 40 -2.90 10.19 -10.11
C GLN A 40 -3.33 11.54 -10.69
N ASN A 41 -4.05 11.52 -11.83
CA ASN A 41 -4.71 12.71 -12.40
C ASN A 41 -5.67 13.41 -11.41
N ASN A 42 -5.88 12.82 -10.23
CA ASN A 42 -6.44 13.48 -9.05
C ASN A 42 -5.29 14.05 -8.18
N PRO A 43 -5.10 15.38 -8.12
CA PRO A 43 -3.97 16.02 -7.42
C PRO A 43 -4.00 15.90 -5.89
N LYS A 44 -4.84 15.02 -5.33
CA LYS A 44 -5.14 14.92 -3.89
C LYS A 44 -4.68 13.62 -3.25
N THR A 45 -4.11 12.69 -3.99
CA THR A 45 -3.70 11.40 -3.46
C THR A 45 -2.30 11.04 -3.92
N LEU A 46 -1.45 10.68 -2.96
CA LEU A 46 -0.11 10.16 -3.21
C LEU A 46 -0.14 8.66 -2.92
N LEU A 47 0.26 7.86 -3.91
CA LEU A 47 0.20 6.41 -3.84
C LEU A 47 1.60 5.82 -3.91
N TYR A 48 1.91 4.91 -2.99
CA TYR A 48 3.10 4.07 -3.03
C TYR A 48 2.67 2.63 -3.26
N LYS A 49 3.33 1.95 -4.21
CA LYS A 49 3.06 0.55 -4.53
C LYS A 49 4.27 -0.28 -4.17
N TYR A 50 4.07 -1.31 -3.37
CA TYR A 50 5.09 -2.28 -3.04
C TYR A 50 4.68 -3.64 -3.59
N PHE A 51 5.63 -4.42 -4.09
CA PHE A 51 5.37 -5.71 -4.74
C PHE A 51 6.09 -6.85 -4.02
N TYR A 52 5.46 -8.01 -4.02
CA TYR A 52 6.00 -9.23 -3.45
C TYR A 52 5.58 -10.44 -4.29
N GLN A 53 6.55 -11.27 -4.65
CA GLN A 53 6.31 -12.48 -5.43
C GLN A 53 6.57 -13.72 -4.57
N TYR A 54 5.62 -14.65 -4.54
CA TYR A 54 5.75 -15.91 -3.81
C TYR A 54 5.05 -17.04 -4.56
N ASN A 55 5.78 -18.13 -4.85
CA ASN A 55 5.27 -19.34 -5.50
C ASN A 55 4.39 -19.05 -6.75
N SER A 56 4.90 -18.22 -7.65
CA SER A 56 4.22 -17.78 -8.88
C SER A 56 3.04 -16.81 -8.69
N GLU A 57 2.71 -16.43 -7.46
CA GLU A 57 1.69 -15.44 -7.17
C GLU A 57 2.34 -14.08 -6.91
N ASN A 58 1.73 -13.03 -7.46
CA ASN A 58 2.19 -11.66 -7.29
C ASN A 58 1.22 -10.91 -6.38
N TYR A 59 1.77 -10.17 -5.42
CA TYR A 59 1.02 -9.37 -4.47
C TYR A 59 1.46 -7.91 -4.57
N MET A 60 0.52 -7.00 -4.35
CA MET A 60 0.80 -5.57 -4.28
C MET A 60 0.20 -4.98 -3.00
N LEU A 61 1.03 -4.33 -2.21
CA LEU A 61 0.62 -3.45 -1.13
C LEU A 61 0.54 -2.02 -1.67
N LEU A 62 -0.65 -1.44 -1.63
CA LEU A 62 -0.90 -0.03 -1.94
C LEU A 62 -0.95 0.75 -0.63
N GLU A 63 -0.09 1.75 -0.47
CA GLU A 63 -0.16 2.75 0.58
C GLU A 63 -0.68 4.06 -0.02
N GLU A 64 -1.86 4.47 0.46
CA GLU A 64 -2.55 5.68 0.03
C GLU A 64 -2.44 6.75 1.10
N PHE A 65 -1.84 7.89 0.75
CA PHE A 65 -1.77 9.06 1.62
C PHE A 65 -2.93 10.02 1.29
N LEU A 66 -3.68 10.36 2.32
CA LEU A 66 -4.81 11.29 2.24
C LEU A 66 -4.38 12.69 2.64
N PHE A 67 -4.88 13.69 1.92
CA PHE A 67 -4.57 15.10 2.13
C PHE A 67 -5.86 15.90 2.35
N ARG A 68 -5.74 17.09 2.92
CA ARG A 68 -6.86 18.02 3.04
C ARG A 68 -7.24 18.57 1.67
N ASP A 69 -8.50 18.94 1.50
CA ASP A 69 -9.02 19.41 0.22
C ASP A 69 -8.30 20.63 -0.36
N ASN A 70 -7.74 21.48 0.50
CA ASN A 70 -7.04 22.71 0.12
C ASN A 70 -5.51 22.56 0.12
N GLU A 71 -4.99 21.33 0.29
CA GLU A 71 -3.55 21.11 0.32
C GLU A 71 -2.98 21.20 -1.10
N THR A 72 -2.13 22.18 -1.34
CA THR A 72 -1.53 22.45 -2.67
C THR A 72 -0.22 21.69 -2.91
N LEU A 73 0.33 21.07 -1.86
CA LEU A 73 1.64 20.42 -1.88
C LEU A 73 1.53 19.03 -1.23
N LEU A 74 1.62 17.99 -2.06
CA LEU A 74 1.58 16.59 -1.63
C LEU A 74 2.94 16.17 -1.06
N ASP A 75 3.10 16.32 0.26
CA ASP A 75 4.23 15.82 1.05
C ASP A 75 3.71 14.80 2.07
N ILE A 76 4.30 13.60 2.13
CA ILE A 76 3.92 12.56 3.10
C ILE A 76 3.91 13.06 4.57
N LYS A 77 4.70 14.09 4.89
CA LYS A 77 4.74 14.73 6.22
C LYS A 77 3.47 15.55 6.53
N ARG A 78 2.72 15.91 5.50
CA ARG A 78 1.47 16.68 5.56
C ARG A 78 0.22 15.82 5.39
N ALA A 79 0.39 14.53 5.13
CA ALA A 79 -0.74 13.61 5.01
C ALA A 79 -1.52 13.55 6.33
N ILE A 80 -2.85 13.65 6.24
CA ILE A 80 -3.76 13.59 7.40
C ILE A 80 -4.21 12.17 7.71
N GLY A 81 -3.96 11.22 6.80
CA GLY A 81 -4.33 9.84 6.95
C GLY A 81 -3.56 8.95 5.99
N ARG A 82 -3.53 7.66 6.30
CA ARG A 82 -2.95 6.62 5.46
C ARG A 82 -3.88 5.42 5.41
N ASN A 83 -4.11 4.91 4.21
CA ASN A 83 -4.80 3.65 4.01
C ASN A 83 -3.85 2.64 3.39
N TYR A 84 -4.07 1.37 3.71
CA TYR A 84 -3.28 0.27 3.18
C TYR A 84 -4.21 -0.76 2.59
N TYR A 85 -3.95 -1.14 1.35
CA TYR A 85 -4.72 -2.12 0.62
C TYR A 85 -3.80 -3.18 0.06
N LEU A 86 -4.10 -4.44 0.33
CA LEU A 86 -3.40 -5.56 -0.25
C LEU A 86 -4.19 -6.08 -1.46
N TYR A 87 -3.47 -6.35 -2.54
CA TYR A 87 -3.96 -6.89 -3.79
C TYR A 87 -3.22 -8.19 -4.10
N LYS A 88 -3.93 -9.13 -4.72
CA LYS A 88 -3.35 -10.24 -5.47
C LYS A 88 -3.46 -9.89 -6.95
N LEU A 89 -2.35 -9.98 -7.67
CA LEU A 89 -2.26 -9.68 -9.09
C LEU A 89 -2.33 -10.98 -9.89
N GLU A 90 -3.02 -10.94 -11.02
CA GLU A 90 -3.10 -12.04 -12.00
C GLU A 90 -1.79 -12.24 -12.76
#